data_AF-A0A7X7GED5-F1
#
_entry.id   AF-A0A7X7GED5-F1
#
_cell.length_a   1.000
_cell.length_b   1.000
_cell.length_c   1.000
_cell.angle_alpha   90.00
_cell.angle_beta   90.00
_cell.angle_gamma   90.00
#
_symmetry.space_group_name_H-M   'P 1'
#
loop_
_entity.id
_entity.type
_entity.pdbx_description
1 polymer ?
#
loop_
_entity_poly.entity_id
_entity_poly.type
_entity_poly.pdbx_seq_one_letter_code
_entity_poly.pdbx_strand_id
1 'polypeptide(L)'
;MVDRFKNHVPKQAQGPIMRCLPVKRAVRNLPATPILLAILVWSLAGPVSPALAADALWRLTHGDQDALVVGKLIAVEEDEITLGSARSLAGLPVTAEICIKTPRPPTSWPLDSDLIASINHTGSDFVERWGIFLASSDDPATLTILDGPLAHGDQAAFQRYINSEGRDSEFTFIEGNVCARNADGSLELIYSLPNTPSLTTPTEEAASGEPVPGDASSQDAAPQDTPPAGWNLGYLAGAAAVLIVILILFRLRPRPPRRPTARPHFPDFPQDENEEVDV
;
A
#
# COMPACT_ATOMS: atom_id res chain seq x y z
N MET A 1 56.43 69.63 38.09
CA MET A 1 57.50 69.92 39.07
C MET A 1 57.66 68.67 39.92
N VAL A 2 58.86 68.12 39.90
CA VAL A 2 59.28 66.84 40.49
C VAL A 2 59.33 66.97 42.01
N ASP A 3 58.95 65.93 42.74
CA ASP A 3 59.80 65.54 43.88
C ASP A 3 59.69 64.06 44.28
N ARG A 4 60.86 63.49 44.52
CA ARG A 4 61.14 62.14 45.04
C ARG A 4 61.25 62.21 46.55
N PHE A 5 60.75 61.21 47.26
CA PHE A 5 61.36 60.77 48.53
C PHE A 5 61.07 59.27 48.79
N LYS A 6 62.14 58.52 49.09
CA LYS A 6 62.33 57.42 50.09
C LYS A 6 61.22 56.35 50.27
N ASN A 7 61.44 55.08 50.61
CA ASN A 7 62.59 54.24 50.95
C ASN A 7 62.05 52.81 51.20
N HIS A 8 62.94 51.82 51.07
CA HIS A 8 63.06 50.61 51.92
C HIS A 8 62.14 49.38 51.70
N VAL A 9 62.85 48.25 51.56
CA VAL A 9 62.45 46.84 51.52
C VAL A 9 62.13 46.34 52.93
N PRO A 10 61.31 45.28 53.10
CA PRO A 10 61.90 44.04 53.65
C PRO A 10 61.40 42.72 53.04
N LYS A 11 62.15 41.68 53.44
CA LYS A 11 62.21 40.26 53.05
C LYS A 11 60.95 39.40 53.31
N GLN A 12 60.87 38.36 52.46
CA GLN A 12 60.48 36.94 52.66
C GLN A 12 59.24 36.54 53.49
N ALA A 13 58.38 35.74 52.85
CA ALA A 13 57.86 34.50 53.44
C ALA A 13 57.42 33.52 52.32
N GLN A 14 57.89 32.27 52.42
CA GLN A 14 57.53 31.14 51.57
C GLN A 14 56.10 30.65 51.90
N GLY A 15 55.33 30.30 50.87
CA GLY A 15 54.05 29.59 50.96
C GLY A 15 53.97 28.51 49.86
N PRO A 16 53.27 27.39 50.10
CA PRO A 16 53.65 26.10 49.51
C PRO A 16 53.08 25.82 48.11
N ILE A 17 53.84 25.00 47.40
CA ILE A 17 53.57 24.36 46.11
C ILE A 17 52.26 23.55 46.17
N MET A 18 51.32 23.81 45.25
CA MET A 18 50.21 22.90 44.97
C MET A 18 50.02 22.63 43.47
N ARG A 19 50.70 21.54 43.06
CA ARG A 19 50.27 20.45 42.17
C ARG A 19 49.38 20.79 40.95
N CYS A 20 50.01 20.76 39.77
CA CYS A 20 49.33 20.55 38.49
C CYS A 20 48.60 19.19 38.47
N LEU A 21 47.30 19.20 38.19
CA LEU A 21 46.53 17.99 37.88
C LEU A 21 46.68 17.63 36.39
N PRO A 22 46.95 16.36 36.03
CA PRO A 22 47.02 15.95 34.64
C PRO A 22 45.62 15.83 34.03
N VAL A 23 45.41 16.48 32.88
CA VAL A 23 44.21 16.32 32.05
C VAL A 23 44.22 14.93 31.41
N LYS A 24 43.46 14.00 31.99
CA LYS A 24 43.15 12.72 31.34
C LYS A 24 42.14 12.98 30.21
N ARG A 25 42.58 12.86 28.95
CA ARG A 25 41.69 12.73 27.80
C ARG A 25 40.95 11.40 27.92
N ALA A 26 39.67 11.46 28.28
CA ALA A 26 38.78 10.32 28.23
C ALA A 26 38.39 10.06 26.76
N VAL A 27 38.98 9.04 26.14
CA VAL A 27 38.45 8.47 24.91
C VAL A 27 37.17 7.74 25.30
N ARG A 28 36.02 8.34 25.01
CA ARG A 28 34.71 7.70 25.21
C ARG A 28 34.56 6.60 24.16
N ASN A 29 34.69 5.36 24.59
CA ASN A 29 34.23 4.21 23.82
C ASN A 29 32.71 4.32 23.72
N LEU A 30 32.19 4.70 22.54
CA LEU A 30 30.75 4.56 22.28
C LEU A 30 30.41 3.06 22.36
N PRO A 31 29.36 2.67 23.08
CA PRO A 31 28.95 1.27 23.09
C PRO A 31 28.56 0.88 21.66
N ALA A 32 28.90 -0.33 21.20
CA ALA A 32 28.60 -0.81 19.84
C ALA A 32 27.10 -1.11 19.61
N THR A 33 26.30 -1.04 20.67
CA THR A 33 24.87 -1.37 20.68
C THR A 33 23.94 -0.45 19.86
N PRO A 34 24.12 0.89 19.76
CA PRO A 34 23.26 1.72 18.94
C PRO A 34 23.54 1.53 17.45
N ILE A 35 24.77 1.13 17.08
CA ILE A 35 25.16 0.84 15.70
C ILE A 35 24.49 -0.46 15.24
N LEU A 36 24.54 -1.50 16.08
CA LEU A 36 23.92 -2.79 15.79
C LEU A 36 22.38 -2.68 15.70
N LEU A 37 21.79 -1.84 16.54
CA LEU A 37 20.35 -1.57 16.51
C LEU A 37 19.94 -0.75 15.28
N ALA A 38 20.77 0.20 14.84
CA ALA A 38 20.54 0.94 13.60
C ALA A 38 20.62 0.03 12.36
N ILE A 39 21.58 -0.90 12.32
CA ILE A 39 21.71 -1.89 11.23
C ILE A 39 20.52 -2.85 11.21
N LEU A 40 20.05 -3.28 12.38
CA LEU A 40 18.86 -4.13 12.50
C LEU A 40 17.61 -3.41 11.98
N VAL A 41 17.37 -2.17 12.40
CA VAL A 41 16.22 -1.37 11.95
C VAL A 41 16.27 -1.11 10.45
N TRP A 42 17.46 -0.87 9.88
CA TRP A 42 17.64 -0.72 8.43
C TRP A 42 17.39 -2.02 7.66
N SER A 43 17.69 -3.18 8.26
CA SER A 43 17.45 -4.49 7.64
C SER A 43 15.98 -4.91 7.67
N LEU A 44 15.21 -4.48 8.68
CA LEU A 44 13.76 -4.70 8.72
C LEU A 44 12.97 -3.71 7.82
N ALA A 45 13.52 -2.55 7.52
CA ALA A 45 12.96 -1.59 6.58
C ALA A 45 13.46 -1.84 5.14
N GLY A 46 13.46 -3.11 4.71
CA GLY A 46 13.74 -3.48 3.33
C GLY A 46 12.83 -2.70 2.36
N PRO A 47 13.22 -2.58 1.08
CA PRO A 47 12.44 -1.83 0.10
C PRO A 47 11.06 -2.48 -0.04
N VAL A 48 10.06 -1.89 0.61
CA VAL A 48 8.65 -2.15 0.31
C VAL A 48 8.39 -1.58 -1.08
N SER A 49 8.42 -2.47 -2.07
CA SER A 49 7.88 -2.17 -3.40
C SER A 49 6.46 -1.62 -3.24
N PRO A 50 6.10 -0.57 -3.99
CA PRO A 50 4.94 0.25 -3.66
C PRO A 50 3.65 -0.55 -3.75
N ALA A 51 2.78 -0.38 -2.75
CA ALA A 51 1.42 -0.94 -2.68
C ALA A 51 0.44 -0.35 -3.74
N LEU A 52 0.96 0.26 -4.80
CA LEU A 52 0.20 0.81 -5.92
C LEU A 52 -0.61 -0.28 -6.64
N ALA A 53 -0.08 -1.51 -6.65
CA ALA A 53 -0.69 -2.67 -7.28
C ALA A 53 -1.97 -3.14 -6.58
N ALA A 54 -1.87 -3.36 -5.26
CA ALA A 54 -3.03 -3.67 -4.42
C ALA A 54 -4.07 -2.54 -4.46
N ASP A 55 -3.63 -1.28 -4.55
CA ASP A 55 -4.52 -0.12 -4.64
C ASP A 55 -5.34 -0.13 -5.93
N ALA A 56 -4.73 -0.29 -7.11
CA ALA A 56 -5.43 -0.26 -8.39
C ALA A 56 -6.56 -1.31 -8.47
N LEU A 57 -6.25 -2.54 -8.04
CA LEU A 57 -7.22 -3.62 -8.10
C LEU A 57 -8.25 -3.58 -6.96
N TRP A 58 -7.86 -3.12 -5.78
CA TRP A 58 -8.81 -2.85 -4.70
C TRP A 58 -9.86 -1.83 -5.15
N ARG A 59 -9.43 -0.74 -5.79
CA ARG A 59 -10.34 0.29 -6.31
C ARG A 59 -11.29 -0.27 -7.38
N LEU A 60 -10.80 -1.17 -8.22
CA LEU A 60 -11.62 -1.84 -9.23
C LEU A 60 -12.69 -2.75 -8.62
N THR A 61 -12.28 -3.61 -7.68
CA THR A 61 -13.15 -4.60 -7.03
C THR A 61 -14.16 -3.98 -6.06
N HIS A 62 -13.90 -2.76 -5.59
CA HIS A 62 -14.77 -2.04 -4.66
C HIS A 62 -15.66 -0.99 -5.33
N GLY A 63 -15.70 -0.96 -6.68
CA GLY A 63 -16.66 -0.15 -7.43
C GLY A 63 -16.33 1.35 -7.47
N ASP A 64 -15.05 1.74 -7.46
CA ASP A 64 -14.65 3.16 -7.60
C ASP A 64 -14.89 3.73 -9.02
N GLN A 65 -15.34 2.90 -9.95
CA GLN A 65 -15.73 3.29 -11.31
C GLN A 65 -17.22 3.06 -11.55
N ASP A 66 -17.82 3.83 -12.45
CA ASP A 66 -19.25 3.67 -12.77
C ASP A 66 -19.49 2.49 -13.73
N ALA A 67 -18.61 2.28 -14.71
CA ALA A 67 -18.71 1.16 -15.62
C ALA A 67 -17.34 0.66 -16.11
N LEU A 68 -17.29 -0.63 -16.40
CA LEU A 68 -16.25 -1.27 -17.20
C LEU A 68 -16.85 -1.63 -18.54
N VAL A 69 -16.27 -1.15 -19.62
CA VAL A 69 -16.83 -1.30 -20.98
C VAL A 69 -15.86 -2.06 -21.86
N VAL A 70 -16.40 -2.89 -22.76
CA VAL A 70 -15.67 -3.44 -23.91
C VAL A 70 -16.30 -2.94 -25.20
N GLY A 71 -15.50 -2.63 -26.21
CA GLY A 71 -15.98 -2.16 -27.50
C GLY A 71 -14.87 -2.05 -28.55
N LYS A 72 -15.24 -1.68 -29.78
CA LYS A 72 -14.31 -1.51 -30.89
C LYS A 72 -13.89 -0.06 -31.03
N LEU A 73 -12.60 0.20 -31.21
CA LEU A 73 -12.09 1.54 -31.47
C LEU A 73 -12.52 2.04 -32.85
N ILE A 74 -13.37 3.07 -32.92
CA ILE A 74 -13.84 3.62 -34.21
C ILE A 74 -13.24 4.99 -34.54
N ALA A 75 -12.85 5.75 -33.53
CA ALA A 75 -12.18 7.05 -33.70
C ALA A 75 -11.24 7.36 -32.54
N VAL A 76 -10.15 8.06 -32.85
CA VAL A 76 -9.21 8.63 -31.88
C VAL A 76 -9.03 10.10 -32.22
N GLU A 77 -9.31 10.96 -31.25
CA GLU A 77 -9.14 12.41 -31.32
C GLU A 77 -8.08 12.89 -30.30
N GLU A 78 -7.93 14.20 -30.10
CA GLU A 78 -6.86 14.78 -29.28
C GLU A 78 -7.00 14.45 -27.79
N ASP A 79 -8.23 14.42 -27.27
CA ASP A 79 -8.57 14.15 -25.86
C ASP A 79 -9.73 13.17 -25.69
N GLU A 80 -10.13 12.51 -26.77
CA GLU A 80 -11.29 11.63 -26.81
C GLU A 80 -11.03 10.40 -27.66
N ILE A 81 -11.66 9.29 -27.29
CA ILE A 81 -11.82 8.13 -28.17
C ILE A 81 -13.29 7.78 -28.29
N THR A 82 -13.66 7.22 -29.44
CA THR A 82 -15.01 6.67 -29.62
C THR A 82 -14.94 5.15 -29.75
N LEU A 83 -15.77 4.47 -28.95
CA LEU A 83 -15.98 3.04 -29.03
C LEU A 83 -17.32 2.75 -29.70
N GLY A 84 -17.29 1.92 -30.73
CA GLY A 84 -18.48 1.32 -31.34
C GLY A 84 -18.72 -0.11 -30.85
N SER A 85 -19.94 -0.61 -31.04
CA SER A 85 -20.39 -1.91 -30.49
C SER A 85 -20.10 -2.08 -28.99
N ALA A 86 -20.12 -0.98 -28.24
CA ALA A 86 -19.77 -0.95 -26.84
C ALA A 86 -20.82 -1.65 -25.98
N ARG A 87 -20.35 -2.40 -24.98
CA ARG A 87 -21.19 -3.05 -23.97
C ARG A 87 -20.53 -3.00 -22.60
N SER A 88 -21.36 -2.88 -21.57
CA SER A 88 -20.88 -2.91 -20.18
C SER A 88 -20.54 -4.34 -19.78
N LEU A 89 -19.32 -4.56 -19.30
CA LEU A 89 -18.87 -5.79 -18.63
C LEU A 89 -19.28 -5.78 -17.14
N ALA A 90 -19.29 -4.60 -16.52
CA ALA A 90 -19.67 -4.41 -15.13
C ALA A 90 -20.11 -2.96 -14.89
N GLY A 91 -20.99 -2.75 -13.90
CA GLY A 91 -21.48 -1.42 -13.52
C GLY A 91 -22.66 -0.96 -14.35
N LEU A 92 -22.71 0.34 -14.65
CA LEU A 92 -23.84 0.95 -15.36
C LEU A 92 -23.89 0.49 -16.83
N PRO A 93 -25.11 0.36 -17.42
CA PRO A 93 -25.27 0.07 -18.83
C PRO A 93 -24.81 1.26 -19.67
N VAL A 94 -24.26 0.97 -20.85
CA VAL A 94 -23.79 1.98 -21.82
C VAL A 94 -24.49 1.80 -23.17
N THR A 95 -24.48 2.84 -23.99
CA THR A 95 -24.95 2.80 -25.38
C THR A 95 -23.98 2.04 -26.27
N ALA A 96 -24.46 1.57 -27.43
CA ALA A 96 -23.64 0.83 -28.39
C ALA A 96 -22.51 1.68 -29.00
N GLU A 97 -22.63 3.00 -28.96
CA GLU A 97 -21.59 3.95 -29.31
C GLU A 97 -21.39 4.88 -28.12
N ILE A 98 -20.13 5.05 -27.70
CA ILE A 98 -19.76 5.93 -26.60
C ILE A 98 -18.51 6.74 -26.96
N CYS A 99 -18.49 8.01 -26.57
CA CYS A 99 -17.30 8.83 -26.58
C CYS A 99 -16.73 8.90 -25.16
N ILE A 100 -15.42 8.65 -25.01
CA ILE A 100 -14.71 8.62 -23.74
C ILE A 100 -13.62 9.67 -23.78
N LYS A 101 -13.68 10.62 -22.85
CA LYS A 101 -12.64 11.61 -22.60
C LYS A 101 -11.45 10.97 -21.92
N THR A 102 -10.27 11.13 -22.50
CA THR A 102 -9.00 10.59 -22.00
C THR A 102 -7.89 11.62 -22.18
N PRO A 103 -7.09 11.91 -21.14
CA PRO A 103 -5.93 12.78 -21.29
C PRO A 103 -4.80 12.15 -22.11
N ARG A 104 -4.89 10.85 -22.41
CA ARG A 104 -3.84 10.11 -23.13
C ARG A 104 -4.48 9.12 -24.13
N PRO A 105 -5.07 9.62 -25.22
CA PRO A 105 -5.64 8.75 -26.23
C PRO A 105 -4.57 7.84 -26.87
N PRO A 106 -4.90 6.56 -27.14
CA PRO A 106 -3.98 5.59 -27.70
C PRO A 106 -3.83 5.75 -29.22
N THR A 107 -3.18 6.83 -29.65
CA THR A 107 -3.02 7.21 -31.07
C THR A 107 -2.26 6.18 -31.92
N SER A 108 -1.54 5.25 -31.31
CA SER A 108 -0.81 4.17 -32.00
C SER A 108 -1.62 2.91 -32.25
N TRP A 109 -2.79 2.76 -31.62
CA TRP A 109 -3.58 1.53 -31.76
C TRP A 109 -4.42 1.55 -33.05
N PRO A 110 -4.53 0.42 -33.77
CA PRO A 110 -5.34 0.36 -34.98
C PRO A 110 -6.82 0.59 -34.69
N LEU A 111 -7.54 1.23 -35.62
CA LEU A 111 -9.00 1.20 -35.63
C LEU A 111 -9.51 -0.24 -35.74
N ASP A 112 -10.75 -0.47 -35.32
CA ASP A 112 -11.43 -1.76 -35.17
C ASP A 112 -10.82 -2.73 -34.13
N SER A 113 -9.79 -2.29 -33.40
CA SER A 113 -9.24 -3.03 -32.26
C SER A 113 -10.24 -3.14 -31.12
N ASP A 114 -10.27 -4.28 -30.44
CA ASP A 114 -11.08 -4.48 -29.25
C ASP A 114 -10.41 -3.81 -28.05
N LEU A 115 -11.15 -2.95 -27.36
CA LEU A 115 -10.68 -2.19 -26.22
C LEU A 115 -11.53 -2.45 -24.99
N ILE A 116 -10.89 -2.37 -23.83
CA ILE A 116 -11.54 -2.34 -22.52
C ILE A 116 -11.31 -0.95 -21.93
N ALA A 117 -12.36 -0.31 -21.43
CA ALA A 117 -12.28 1.01 -20.84
C ALA A 117 -12.92 1.06 -19.46
N SER A 118 -12.17 1.60 -18.50
CA SER A 118 -12.66 1.96 -17.18
C SER A 118 -13.16 3.41 -17.23
N ILE A 119 -14.45 3.62 -16.95
CA ILE A 119 -15.07 4.94 -17.11
C ILE A 119 -15.91 5.36 -15.91
N ASN A 120 -15.96 6.68 -15.72
CA ASN A 120 -16.93 7.37 -14.89
C ASN A 120 -17.85 8.22 -15.75
N HIS A 121 -19.08 8.37 -15.28
CA HIS A 121 -20.07 9.25 -15.87
C HIS A 121 -20.08 10.59 -15.12
N THR A 122 -19.61 11.64 -15.80
CA THR A 122 -19.54 13.00 -15.24
C THR A 122 -20.49 13.91 -16.02
N GLY A 123 -21.70 14.13 -15.49
CA GLY A 123 -22.71 14.94 -16.17
C GLY A 123 -23.29 14.20 -17.39
N SER A 124 -22.94 14.64 -18.59
CA SER A 124 -23.26 13.96 -19.86
C SER A 124 -22.10 13.17 -20.44
N ASP A 125 -20.92 13.29 -19.84
CA ASP A 125 -19.67 12.85 -20.45
C ASP A 125 -19.20 11.55 -19.79
N PHE A 126 -18.60 10.66 -20.60
CA PHE A 126 -17.83 9.54 -20.08
C PHE A 126 -16.36 9.95 -20.02
N VAL A 127 -15.73 9.72 -18.87
CA VAL A 127 -14.34 10.10 -18.61
C VAL A 127 -13.58 8.87 -18.16
N GLU A 128 -12.39 8.66 -18.73
CA GLU A 128 -11.46 7.63 -18.29
C GLU A 128 -11.19 7.72 -16.78
N ARG A 129 -11.23 6.56 -16.11
CA ARG A 129 -10.97 6.46 -14.68
C ARG A 129 -9.64 5.76 -14.36
N TRP A 130 -9.50 4.49 -14.72
CA TRP A 130 -8.27 3.72 -14.48
C TRP A 130 -7.37 3.58 -15.70
N GLY A 131 -7.98 3.59 -16.87
CA GLY A 131 -7.27 3.19 -18.08
C GLY A 131 -8.19 2.81 -19.21
N ILE A 132 -7.62 2.90 -20.40
CA ILE A 132 -8.09 2.22 -21.60
C ILE A 132 -7.03 1.16 -21.94
N PHE A 133 -7.48 -0.02 -22.32
CA PHE A 133 -6.65 -1.20 -22.51
C PHE A 133 -6.93 -1.80 -23.88
N LEU A 134 -5.88 -2.15 -24.60
CA LEU A 134 -5.98 -2.93 -25.83
C LEU A 134 -6.23 -4.39 -25.47
N ALA A 135 -7.24 -5.01 -26.08
CA ALA A 135 -7.60 -6.41 -25.89
C ALA A 135 -7.44 -7.22 -27.18
N SER A 136 -7.25 -8.52 -27.03
CA SER A 136 -7.19 -9.47 -28.16
C SER A 136 -8.56 -9.83 -28.74
N SER A 137 -9.62 -9.64 -27.97
CA SER A 137 -11.00 -9.98 -28.31
C SER A 137 -11.96 -9.18 -27.43
N ASP A 138 -13.23 -9.10 -27.86
CA ASP A 138 -14.33 -8.55 -27.07
C ASP A 138 -14.97 -9.57 -26.11
N ASP A 139 -14.66 -10.87 -26.24
CA ASP A 139 -15.17 -11.92 -25.35
C ASP A 139 -14.52 -11.86 -23.95
N PRO A 140 -15.26 -11.48 -22.89
CA PRO A 140 -14.68 -11.35 -21.56
C PRO A 140 -14.10 -12.66 -21.03
N ALA A 141 -14.61 -13.82 -21.42
CA ALA A 141 -14.14 -15.10 -20.87
C ALA A 141 -12.72 -15.47 -21.37
N THR A 142 -12.36 -15.02 -22.56
CA THR A 142 -11.12 -15.46 -23.25
C THR A 142 -10.19 -14.31 -23.62
N LEU A 143 -10.60 -13.05 -23.43
CA LEU A 143 -9.76 -11.92 -23.77
C LEU A 143 -8.44 -11.92 -23.01
N THR A 144 -7.45 -11.33 -23.67
CA THR A 144 -6.15 -11.02 -23.08
C THR A 144 -5.88 -9.54 -23.25
N ILE A 145 -5.39 -8.89 -22.19
CA ILE A 145 -4.97 -7.50 -22.29
C ILE A 145 -3.60 -7.48 -22.97
N LEU A 146 -3.49 -6.77 -24.08
CA LEU A 146 -2.29 -6.66 -24.90
C LEU A 146 -1.44 -5.43 -24.53
N ASP A 147 -2.10 -4.32 -24.21
CA ASP A 147 -1.45 -3.04 -23.88
C ASP A 147 -2.35 -2.22 -22.97
N GLY A 148 -1.77 -1.32 -22.18
CA GLY A 148 -2.52 -0.46 -21.26
C GLY A 148 -1.65 0.18 -20.17
N PRO A 149 -2.23 1.04 -19.32
CA PRO A 149 -1.48 1.82 -18.33
C PRO A 149 -1.08 1.03 -17.07
N LEU A 150 -1.59 -0.18 -16.87
CA LEU A 150 -1.30 -1.01 -15.70
C LEU A 150 0.03 -1.75 -15.85
N ALA A 151 0.73 -1.96 -14.73
CA ALA A 151 1.90 -2.83 -14.70
C ALA A 151 1.50 -4.29 -14.95
N HIS A 152 2.40 -5.11 -15.46
CA HIS A 152 2.09 -6.49 -15.88
C HIS A 152 1.41 -7.37 -14.81
N GLY A 153 1.79 -7.23 -13.54
CA GLY A 153 1.13 -7.95 -12.45
C GLY A 153 -0.33 -7.50 -12.24
N ASP A 154 -0.57 -6.19 -12.25
CA ASP A 154 -1.91 -5.60 -12.15
C ASP A 154 -2.77 -5.95 -13.36
N GLN A 155 -2.17 -5.92 -14.54
CA GLN A 155 -2.80 -6.33 -15.80
C GLN A 155 -3.24 -7.80 -15.74
N ALA A 156 -2.41 -8.70 -15.22
CA ALA A 156 -2.76 -10.12 -15.07
C ALA A 156 -3.92 -10.32 -14.08
N ALA A 157 -3.89 -9.61 -12.96
CA ALA A 157 -4.96 -9.67 -11.97
C ALA A 157 -6.27 -9.07 -12.52
N PHE A 158 -6.17 -7.96 -13.25
CA PHE A 158 -7.30 -7.31 -13.90
C PHE A 158 -7.92 -8.19 -15.00
N GLN A 159 -7.09 -8.81 -15.84
CA GLN A 159 -7.54 -9.80 -16.81
C GLN A 159 -8.24 -10.98 -16.12
N ARG A 160 -7.69 -11.51 -15.02
CA ARG A 160 -8.33 -12.62 -14.28
C ARG A 160 -9.68 -12.20 -13.68
N TYR A 161 -9.77 -10.99 -13.15
CA TYR A 161 -11.04 -10.42 -12.67
C TYR A 161 -12.08 -10.36 -13.80
N ILE A 162 -11.71 -9.87 -14.99
CA ILE A 162 -12.64 -9.80 -16.15
C ILE A 162 -13.06 -11.19 -16.60
N ASN A 163 -12.10 -12.11 -16.80
CA ASN A 163 -12.36 -13.45 -17.32
C ASN A 163 -13.18 -14.32 -16.36
N SER A 164 -13.15 -13.99 -15.07
CA SER A 164 -14.01 -14.60 -14.06
C SER A 164 -15.35 -13.90 -13.87
N GLU A 165 -15.68 -12.89 -14.69
CA GLU A 165 -16.87 -12.04 -14.53
C GLU A 165 -16.96 -11.40 -13.14
N GLY A 166 -15.81 -11.06 -12.57
CA GLY A 166 -15.66 -10.45 -11.25
C GLY A 166 -15.75 -11.43 -10.07
N ARG A 167 -15.84 -12.75 -10.31
CA ARG A 167 -15.82 -13.76 -9.24
C ARG A 167 -14.46 -13.82 -8.54
N ASP A 168 -13.37 -13.64 -9.27
CA ASP A 168 -12.02 -13.63 -8.72
C ASP A 168 -11.64 -12.18 -8.41
N SER A 169 -11.75 -11.78 -7.13
CA SER A 169 -11.48 -10.42 -6.67
C SER A 169 -10.41 -10.32 -5.58
N GLU A 170 -9.94 -11.45 -5.07
CA GLU A 170 -8.96 -11.50 -3.98
C GLU A 170 -7.57 -11.85 -4.51
N PHE A 171 -6.69 -10.85 -4.60
CA PHE A 171 -5.35 -11.03 -5.13
C PHE A 171 -4.31 -10.62 -4.09
N THR A 172 -3.21 -11.36 -4.04
CA THR A 172 -2.08 -11.11 -3.14
C THR A 172 -0.80 -10.99 -3.96
N PHE A 173 0.01 -10.00 -3.64
CA PHE A 173 1.30 -9.76 -4.28
C PHE A 173 2.41 -10.21 -3.34
N ILE A 174 3.19 -11.21 -3.76
CA ILE A 174 4.24 -11.83 -2.96
C ILE A 174 5.53 -11.82 -3.79
N GLU A 175 6.53 -11.05 -3.36
CA GLU A 175 7.86 -11.01 -4.01
C GLU A 175 7.80 -10.74 -5.53
N GLY A 176 6.86 -9.89 -5.95
CA GLY A 176 6.65 -9.56 -7.38
C GLY A 176 5.80 -10.57 -8.16
N ASN A 177 5.44 -11.70 -7.54
CA ASN A 177 4.43 -12.60 -8.07
C ASN A 177 3.03 -12.13 -7.69
N VAL A 178 2.04 -12.48 -8.51
CA VAL A 178 0.63 -12.24 -8.23
C VAL A 178 -0.05 -13.59 -8.07
N CYS A 179 -0.75 -13.75 -6.96
CA CYS A 179 -1.56 -14.93 -6.68
C CYS A 179 -3.02 -14.54 -6.50
N ALA A 180 -3.93 -15.28 -7.11
CA ALA A 180 -5.36 -15.23 -6.80
C ALA A 180 -5.65 -16.14 -5.61
N ARG A 181 -6.53 -15.70 -4.69
CA ARG A 181 -7.03 -16.54 -3.61
C ARG A 181 -8.31 -17.24 -4.07
N ASN A 182 -8.29 -18.57 -4.01
CA ASN A 182 -9.45 -19.39 -4.29
C ASN A 182 -10.42 -19.40 -3.10
N ALA A 183 -11.66 -19.85 -3.34
CA ALA A 183 -12.70 -19.94 -2.31
C ALA A 183 -12.34 -20.86 -1.12
N ASP A 184 -11.44 -21.83 -1.33
CA ASP A 184 -10.91 -22.71 -0.28
C ASP A 184 -9.75 -22.09 0.53
N GLY A 185 -9.36 -20.85 0.18
CA GLY A 185 -8.27 -20.12 0.81
C GLY A 185 -6.88 -20.41 0.22
N SER A 186 -6.77 -21.36 -0.73
CA SER A 186 -5.52 -21.65 -1.44
C SER A 186 -5.10 -20.49 -2.35
N LEU A 187 -3.81 -20.41 -2.66
CA LEU A 187 -3.25 -19.39 -3.55
C LEU A 187 -2.88 -20.02 -4.90
N GLU A 188 -3.44 -19.50 -5.98
CA GLU A 188 -3.10 -19.83 -7.37
C GLU A 188 -2.16 -18.76 -7.92
N LEU A 189 -0.97 -19.13 -8.39
CA LEU A 189 -0.04 -18.21 -9.05
C LEU A 189 -0.57 -17.84 -10.44
N ILE A 190 -0.86 -16.56 -10.69
CA ILE A 190 -1.40 -16.07 -11.97
C ILE A 190 -0.40 -15.23 -12.76
N TYR A 191 0.63 -14.70 -12.10
CA TYR A 191 1.71 -13.97 -12.77
C TYR A 191 3.01 -14.10 -11.97
N SER A 192 4.12 -14.30 -12.67
CA SER A 192 5.45 -14.29 -12.08
C SER A 192 6.34 -13.26 -12.75
N LEU A 193 7.06 -12.49 -11.92
CA LEU A 193 8.13 -11.64 -12.43
C LEU A 193 9.24 -12.55 -12.99
N PRO A 194 9.75 -12.28 -14.21
CA PRO A 194 10.94 -12.98 -14.69
C PRO A 194 12.10 -12.72 -13.73
N ASN A 195 12.68 -13.80 -13.19
CA ASN A 195 13.75 -13.88 -12.17
C ASN A 195 13.35 -13.99 -10.69
N THR A 196 12.07 -14.19 -10.35
CA THR A 196 11.69 -14.61 -9.00
C THR A 196 11.73 -16.14 -8.90
N PRO A 197 12.39 -16.75 -7.89
CA PRO A 197 12.35 -18.21 -7.73
C PRO A 197 10.90 -18.67 -7.55
N SER A 198 10.49 -19.67 -8.33
CA SER A 198 9.13 -20.20 -8.34
C SER A 198 8.68 -20.53 -6.92
N LEU A 199 7.49 -20.05 -6.54
CA LEU A 199 6.80 -20.50 -5.35
C LEU A 199 6.44 -21.98 -5.57
N THR A 200 7.21 -22.90 -5.01
CA THR A 200 6.91 -24.33 -5.07
C THR A 200 5.70 -24.61 -4.18
N THR A 201 4.52 -24.66 -4.79
CA THR A 201 3.39 -25.40 -4.25
C THR A 201 3.79 -26.87 -4.15
N PRO A 202 3.54 -27.58 -3.03
CA PRO A 202 3.79 -29.01 -2.95
C PRO A 202 2.72 -29.73 -3.79
N THR A 203 2.98 -29.87 -5.08
CA THR A 203 2.26 -30.83 -5.92
C THR A 203 2.87 -32.19 -5.66
N GLU A 204 2.12 -33.01 -4.93
CA GLU A 204 2.36 -34.44 -4.77
C GLU A 204 2.37 -35.09 -6.16
N GLU A 205 3.57 -35.43 -6.62
CA GLU A 205 3.84 -36.05 -7.91
C GLU A 205 3.39 -37.51 -7.88
N ALA A 206 2.15 -37.76 -8.34
CA ALA A 206 1.65 -39.09 -8.62
C ALA A 206 1.92 -39.48 -10.08
N ALA A 207 2.66 -40.58 -10.21
CA ALA A 207 2.74 -41.54 -11.32
C ALA A 207 3.61 -41.19 -12.56
N SER A 208 4.70 -41.95 -12.75
CA SER A 208 4.65 -43.19 -13.56
C SER A 208 6.03 -43.86 -13.69
N GLY A 209 6.10 -45.16 -13.38
CA GLY A 209 7.23 -46.05 -13.64
C GLY A 209 6.86 -47.49 -13.26
N GLU A 210 6.88 -48.38 -14.25
CA GLU A 210 6.23 -49.71 -14.34
C GLU A 210 6.59 -50.82 -13.30
N PRO A 211 5.80 -51.92 -13.26
CA PRO A 211 5.76 -52.90 -12.18
C PRO A 211 6.66 -54.13 -12.42
N VAL A 212 7.20 -54.72 -11.35
CA VAL A 212 7.69 -56.11 -11.33
C VAL A 212 7.38 -56.74 -9.95
N PRO A 213 6.90 -58.01 -9.88
CA PRO A 213 6.17 -58.55 -8.74
C PRO A 213 7.09 -59.26 -7.74
N GLY A 214 6.66 -59.36 -6.47
CA GLY A 214 7.36 -60.17 -5.48
C GLY A 214 6.74 -60.13 -4.08
N ASP A 215 5.86 -61.09 -3.84
CA ASP A 215 5.56 -61.80 -2.59
C ASP A 215 5.13 -61.09 -1.29
N ALA A 216 4.08 -61.70 -0.74
CA ALA A 216 3.38 -61.38 0.49
C ALA A 216 4.22 -61.60 1.76
N SER A 217 4.06 -60.72 2.74
CA SER A 217 3.79 -61.11 4.14
C SER A 217 3.37 -59.91 4.98
N SER A 218 2.28 -60.13 5.71
CA SER A 218 1.64 -59.26 6.68
C SER A 218 2.56 -58.98 7.88
N GLN A 219 2.65 -57.73 8.33
CA GLN A 219 2.95 -57.43 9.73
C GLN A 219 2.57 -56.00 10.14
N ASP A 220 1.61 -55.97 11.07
CA ASP A 220 1.41 -55.07 12.21
C ASP A 220 1.31 -53.56 12.02
N ALA A 221 0.07 -53.10 12.23
CA ALA A 221 -0.29 -51.76 12.60
C ALA A 221 0.13 -51.44 14.06
N ALA A 222 0.83 -50.33 14.25
CA ALA A 222 0.86 -49.57 15.49
C ALA A 222 1.08 -48.07 15.18
N PRO A 223 0.51 -47.14 15.96
CA PRO A 223 0.23 -45.77 15.55
C PRO A 223 1.46 -44.87 15.74
N GLN A 224 1.76 -44.02 14.76
CA GLN A 224 2.74 -42.94 14.95
C GLN A 224 2.05 -41.62 15.24
N ASP A 225 2.23 -41.24 16.51
CA ASP A 225 2.05 -39.96 17.16
C ASP A 225 2.02 -38.72 16.26
N THR A 226 0.87 -38.05 16.25
CA THR A 226 0.77 -36.61 15.95
C THR A 226 1.51 -35.81 17.03
N PRO A 227 2.44 -34.90 16.71
CA PRO A 227 2.87 -33.91 17.68
C PRO A 227 1.72 -32.92 17.95
N PRO A 228 1.43 -32.58 19.21
CA PRO A 228 0.35 -31.67 19.56
C PRO A 228 0.63 -30.26 19.01
N ALA A 229 -0.45 -29.56 18.67
CA ALA A 229 -0.48 -28.16 18.27
C ALA A 229 0.35 -27.29 19.23
N GLY A 230 1.62 -27.08 18.87
CA GLY A 230 2.51 -26.16 19.55
C GLY A 230 2.08 -24.74 19.22
N TRP A 231 1.66 -24.00 20.25
CA TRP A 231 1.49 -22.56 20.14
C TRP A 231 2.85 -21.98 19.72
N ASN A 232 2.93 -21.49 18.48
CA ASN A 232 4.14 -20.86 17.98
C ASN A 232 4.40 -19.58 18.79
N LEU A 233 5.27 -19.69 19.79
CA LEU A 233 5.64 -18.63 20.73
C LEU A 233 6.09 -17.33 20.00
N GLY A 234 6.56 -17.46 18.76
CA GLY A 234 6.89 -16.34 17.88
C GLY A 234 5.70 -15.45 17.50
N TYR A 235 4.51 -16.01 17.29
CA TYR A 235 3.31 -15.21 16.99
C TYR A 235 2.81 -14.43 18.22
N LEU A 236 2.93 -15.02 19.41
CA LEU A 236 2.63 -14.33 20.67
C LEU A 236 3.59 -13.17 20.95
N ALA A 237 4.88 -13.35 20.66
CA ALA A 237 5.87 -12.29 20.78
C ALA A 237 5.64 -11.15 19.76
N GLY A 238 5.28 -11.49 18.52
CA GLY A 238 4.91 -10.51 17.48
C GLY A 238 3.65 -9.72 17.84
N ALA A 239 2.59 -10.40 18.29
CA ALA A 239 1.34 -9.76 18.70
C ALA A 239 1.55 -8.83 19.91
N ALA A 240 2.38 -9.22 20.89
CA ALA A 240 2.70 -8.38 22.04
C ALA A 240 3.44 -7.09 21.64
N ALA A 241 4.37 -7.15 20.69
CA ALA A 241 5.08 -5.98 20.20
C ALA A 241 4.13 -4.96 19.53
N VAL A 242 3.20 -5.44 18.70
CA VAL A 242 2.17 -4.60 18.05
C VAL A 242 1.27 -3.95 19.09
N LEU A 243 0.85 -4.69 20.12
CA LEU A 243 -0.04 -4.20 21.17
C LEU A 243 0.64 -3.12 22.03
N ILE A 244 1.93 -3.26 22.32
CA ILE A 244 2.74 -2.25 23.01
C ILE A 244 2.82 -0.95 22.20
N VAL A 245 3.04 -1.03 20.89
CA VAL A 245 3.08 0.15 20.01
C VAL A 245 1.73 0.87 19.99
N ILE A 246 0.61 0.13 19.88
CA ILE A 246 -0.74 0.71 19.91
C ILE A 246 -1.00 1.43 21.24
N LEU A 247 -0.59 0.84 22.37
CA LEU A 247 -0.76 1.46 23.69
C LEU A 247 0.06 2.73 23.86
N ILE A 248 1.28 2.78 23.32
CA ILE A 248 2.12 3.99 23.32
C ILE A 248 1.45 5.10 22.51
N LEU A 249 0.91 4.78 21.32
CA LEU A 249 0.22 5.75 20.47
C LEU A 249 -1.08 6.27 21.12
N PHE A 250 -1.82 5.43 21.85
CA PHE A 250 -2.99 5.87 22.61
C PHE A 250 -2.62 6.79 23.78
N ARG A 251 -1.49 6.55 24.45
CA ARG A 251 -0.99 7.40 25.55
C ARG A 251 -0.46 8.75 25.07
N LEU A 252 -0.06 8.86 23.80
CA LEU A 252 0.47 10.08 23.19
C LEU A 252 -0.58 10.96 22.51
N ARG A 253 -1.88 10.63 22.60
CA ARG A 253 -2.94 11.50 22.05
C ARG A 253 -2.83 12.90 22.67
N PRO A 254 -2.54 13.96 21.87
CA PRO A 254 -2.51 15.31 22.38
C PRO A 254 -3.91 15.68 22.89
N ARG A 255 -3.97 16.29 24.08
CA ARG A 255 -5.23 16.80 24.63
C ARG A 255 -5.86 17.74 23.60
N PRO A 256 -7.17 17.64 23.32
CA PRO A 256 -7.82 18.55 22.40
C PRO A 256 -7.64 19.99 22.89
N PRO A 257 -7.40 20.96 21.98
CA PRO A 257 -7.27 22.35 22.36
C PRO A 257 -8.54 22.80 23.09
N ARG A 258 -8.37 23.44 24.25
CA ARG A 258 -9.47 24.09 24.96
C ARG A 258 -10.11 25.11 24.02
N ARG A 259 -11.40 24.93 23.70
CA ARG A 259 -12.17 25.93 22.96
C ARG A 259 -12.07 27.28 23.70
N PRO A 260 -11.88 28.41 22.99
CA PRO A 260 -12.09 29.72 23.58
C PRO A 260 -13.53 29.79 24.09
N THR A 261 -13.71 30.14 25.37
CA THR A 261 -15.00 30.51 25.94
C THR A 261 -15.59 31.65 25.11
N ALA A 262 -16.69 31.36 24.41
CA ALA A 262 -17.52 32.38 23.79
C ALA A 262 -17.95 33.37 24.88
N ARG A 263 -17.69 34.66 24.67
CA ARG A 263 -18.30 35.72 25.47
C ARG A 263 -19.82 35.59 25.36
N PRO A 264 -20.58 35.71 26.45
CA PRO A 264 -22.03 35.79 26.35
C PRO A 264 -22.40 37.06 25.58
N HIS A 265 -23.06 36.86 24.44
CA HIS A 265 -23.74 37.90 23.68
C HIS A 265 -24.95 38.34 24.52
N PHE A 266 -24.89 39.56 25.05
CA PHE A 266 -26.02 40.23 25.68
C PHE A 266 -27.09 40.46 24.59
N PRO A 267 -28.35 40.09 24.81
CA PRO A 267 -29.43 40.58 23.96
C PRO A 267 -29.69 42.05 24.31
N ASP A 268 -29.61 42.91 23.31
CA ASP A 268 -30.13 44.28 23.39
C ASP A 268 -31.65 44.20 23.58
N PHE A 269 -32.13 44.80 24.67
CA PHE A 269 -33.55 45.01 24.92
C PHE A 269 -34.10 46.01 23.90
N PRO A 270 -35.27 45.78 23.27
CA PRO A 270 -36.06 46.86 22.72
C PRO A 270 -36.94 47.43 23.84
N GLN A 271 -36.56 48.58 24.36
CA GLN A 271 -37.48 49.53 25.00
C GLN A 271 -37.32 50.86 24.25
N ASP A 272 -38.29 51.19 23.41
CA ASP A 272 -39.22 52.25 23.78
C ASP A 272 -40.34 52.35 22.75
N GLU A 273 -41.53 52.07 23.26
CA GLU A 273 -42.80 52.50 22.73
C GLU A 273 -42.86 54.02 22.90
N ASN A 274 -43.02 54.76 21.81
CA ASN A 274 -43.62 56.10 21.83
C ASN A 274 -44.40 56.27 20.53
N GLU A 275 -45.64 55.78 20.60
CA GLU A 275 -46.74 56.13 19.73
C GLU A 275 -47.17 57.56 20.07
N GLU A 276 -46.76 58.53 19.26
CA GLU A 276 -47.30 59.89 19.31
C GLU A 276 -47.27 60.50 17.90
N VAL A 277 -48.39 60.36 17.16
CA VAL A 277 -48.88 61.41 16.25
C VAL A 277 -50.41 61.37 16.28
N ASP A 278 -50.96 62.32 17.03
CA ASP A 278 -52.30 62.85 16.81
C ASP A 278 -52.12 64.27 16.21
N VAL A 279 -53.07 64.64 15.33
CA VAL A 279 -53.21 65.87 14.50
C VAL A 279 -52.61 65.84 13.09
#